data_AF-A0AA41RUK5-F1
#
_entry.id   AF-A0AA41RUK5-F1
#
_cell.length_a   1.000
_cell.length_b   1.000
_cell.length_c   1.000
_cell.angle_alpha   90.00
_cell.angle_beta   90.00
_cell.angle_gamma   90.00
#
_symmetry.space_group_name_H-M   'P 1'
#
loop_
_entity.id
_entity.type
_entity.pdbx_description
1 polymer ?
#
loop_
_entity_poly.entity_id
_entity_poly.type
_entity_poly.pdbx_seq_one_letter_code
_entity_poly.pdbx_strand_id
1 'polypeptide(L)'
;MRGRDVNKVATGQQAPRPAHEYGEIRQAPPQPVDSPIINVDDLKTAPYDYRFPTTNQTRHCYTRYIEYHRWLLCLFLNVCV
;
A
#
# COMPACT_ATOMS: atom_id res chain seq x y z
N MET A 1 -10.73 -8.41 -41.43
CA MET A 1 -10.10 -7.66 -40.32
C MET A 1 -9.85 -6.23 -40.78
N ARG A 2 -10.45 -5.21 -40.15
CA ARG A 2 -10.26 -3.80 -40.54
C ARG A 2 -8.81 -3.39 -40.23
N GLY A 3 -8.01 -3.14 -41.27
CA GLY A 3 -6.62 -2.71 -41.13
C GLY A 3 -6.54 -1.45 -40.29
N ARG A 4 -5.75 -1.48 -39.22
CA ARG A 4 -5.44 -0.28 -38.45
C ARG A 4 -4.45 0.55 -39.25
N ASP A 5 -4.81 1.81 -39.50
CA ASP A 5 -4.00 2.76 -40.23
C ASP A 5 -2.77 3.14 -39.39
N VAL A 6 -1.67 2.42 -39.63
CA VAL A 6 -0.42 2.50 -38.85
C VAL A 6 0.29 3.84 -38.99
N ASN A 7 -0.05 4.64 -40.01
CA ASN A 7 0.55 5.96 -40.22
C ASN A 7 0.17 6.97 -39.12
N LYS A 8 -0.97 6.80 -38.43
CA LYS A 8 -1.38 7.69 -37.33
C LYS A 8 -0.68 7.40 -35.99
N VAL A 9 -0.22 6.16 -35.78
CA VAL A 9 0.50 5.78 -34.55
C VAL A 9 1.97 6.21 -34.64
N ALA A 10 2.57 6.18 -35.83
CA ALA A 10 3.96 6.57 -36.07
C ALA A 10 4.25 8.06 -35.76
N THR A 11 3.25 8.93 -35.85
CA THR A 11 3.36 10.36 -35.50
C THR A 11 3.25 10.62 -33.99
N GLY A 12 2.97 9.61 -33.16
CA GLY A 12 3.04 9.68 -31.70
C GLY A 12 1.98 10.57 -31.02
N GLN A 13 0.93 10.99 -31.75
CA GLN A 13 -0.09 11.86 -31.16
C GLN A 13 -1.00 11.06 -30.22
N GLN A 14 -0.87 11.33 -28.92
CA GLN A 14 -1.72 10.78 -27.87
C GLN A 14 -3.16 11.25 -28.08
N ALA A 15 -4.13 10.33 -28.08
CA ALA A 15 -5.55 10.69 -28.18
C ALA A 15 -5.94 11.64 -27.01
N PRO A 16 -6.71 12.72 -27.26
CA PRO A 16 -7.17 13.60 -26.19
C PRO A 16 -7.95 12.79 -25.15
N ARG A 17 -7.54 12.89 -23.88
CA ARG A 17 -8.23 12.17 -22.80
C ARG A 17 -9.64 12.75 -22.66
N PRO A 18 -10.71 11.92 -22.67
CA PRO A 18 -12.07 12.42 -22.50
C PRO A 18 -12.22 13.10 -21.13
N ALA A 19 -12.99 14.19 -21.08
CA ALA A 19 -13.29 14.86 -19.83
C ALA A 19 -14.12 13.90 -18.94
N HIS A 20 -13.62 13.61 -17.74
CA HIS A 20 -14.33 12.78 -16.76
C HIS A 20 -15.17 13.69 -15.86
N GLU A 21 -16.49 13.56 -15.95
CA GLU A 21 -17.44 14.20 -15.03
C GLU A 21 -17.75 13.24 -13.88
N TYR A 22 -17.46 13.66 -12.64
CA TYR A 22 -17.74 12.89 -11.44
C TYR A 22 -19.15 13.21 -10.94
N GLY A 23 -20.03 12.22 -10.94
CA GLY A 23 -21.34 12.35 -10.29
C GLY A 23 -21.21 12.39 -8.76
N GLU A 24 -22.02 13.22 -8.09
CA GLU A 24 -22.05 13.30 -6.62
C GLU A 24 -22.96 12.22 -6.02
N ILE A 25 -22.39 11.27 -5.29
CA ILE A 25 -23.13 10.28 -4.51
C ILE A 25 -23.50 10.91 -3.16
N ARG A 26 -24.79 11.20 -2.94
CA ARG A 26 -25.25 11.93 -1.75
C ARG A 26 -25.31 11.10 -0.47
N GLN A 27 -25.40 9.77 -0.54
CA GLN A 27 -25.56 8.93 0.65
C GLN A 27 -24.83 7.57 0.55
N ALA A 28 -24.23 7.16 1.67
CA ALA A 28 -23.47 5.93 1.81
C ALA A 28 -24.39 4.73 2.13
N PRO A 29 -24.10 3.52 1.62
CA PRO A 29 -24.87 2.33 1.94
C PRO A 29 -24.81 1.98 3.45
N PRO A 30 -25.86 1.37 4.01
CA PRO A 30 -25.87 0.94 5.41
C PRO A 30 -24.85 -0.20 5.64
N GLN A 31 -24.19 -0.16 6.81
CA GLN A 31 -23.16 -1.11 7.21
C GLN A 31 -23.80 -2.41 7.77
N PRO A 32 -23.27 -3.61 7.47
CA PRO A 32 -23.76 -4.87 8.03
C PRO A 32 -23.39 -5.06 9.53
N VAL A 33 -24.23 -5.78 10.28
CA VAL A 33 -24.33 -5.74 11.76
C VAL A 33 -23.51 -6.80 12.53
N ASP A 34 -22.83 -7.73 11.88
CA ASP A 34 -22.27 -8.90 12.57
C ASP A 34 -20.73 -8.91 12.61
N SER A 35 -20.12 -8.07 13.44
CA SER A 35 -18.68 -8.14 13.75
C SER A 35 -18.44 -8.50 15.23
N PRO A 36 -17.54 -9.48 15.54
CA PRO A 36 -17.25 -9.88 16.91
C PRO A 36 -16.57 -8.75 17.67
N ILE A 37 -17.04 -8.50 18.89
CA ILE A 37 -16.55 -7.45 19.79
C ILE A 37 -15.21 -7.91 20.37
N ILE A 38 -14.11 -7.42 19.82
CA ILE A 38 -12.77 -7.54 20.41
C ILE A 38 -12.68 -6.54 21.56
N ASN A 39 -12.28 -6.98 22.76
CA ASN A 39 -11.97 -6.07 23.87
C ASN A 39 -10.80 -5.17 23.45
N VAL A 40 -11.09 -3.89 23.25
CA VAL A 40 -10.16 -2.91 22.67
C VAL A 40 -8.89 -2.73 23.50
N ASP A 41 -8.97 -3.01 24.80
CA ASP A 41 -7.87 -2.78 25.77
C ASP A 41 -6.65 -3.68 25.54
N ASP A 42 -6.83 -4.86 24.94
CA ASP A 42 -5.73 -5.81 24.68
C ASP A 42 -5.10 -5.64 23.28
N LEU A 43 -5.70 -4.83 22.41
CA LEU A 43 -5.23 -4.63 21.05
C LEU A 43 -4.03 -3.67 21.03
N LYS A 44 -2.82 -4.23 21.04
CA LYS A 44 -1.57 -3.46 20.94
C LYS A 44 -1.04 -3.45 19.51
N THR A 45 -0.54 -2.29 19.09
CA THR A 45 0.08 -2.09 17.78
C THR A 45 1.55 -1.69 17.94
N ALA A 46 2.32 -1.80 16.86
CA ALA A 46 3.70 -1.33 16.84
C ALA A 46 3.76 0.18 17.17
N PRO A 47 4.73 0.61 17.98
CA PRO A 47 4.86 2.02 18.35
C PRO A 47 5.33 2.86 17.16
N TYR A 48 5.01 4.15 17.21
CA TYR A 48 5.45 5.12 16.21
C TYR A 48 6.98 5.28 16.21
N ASP A 49 7.59 5.19 15.03
CA ASP A 49 9.03 5.38 14.81
C ASP A 49 9.28 6.72 14.11
N TYR A 50 9.91 7.66 14.83
CA TYR A 50 10.20 9.01 14.33
C TYR A 50 11.12 9.04 13.10
N ARG A 51 11.85 7.96 12.82
CA ARG A 51 12.72 7.86 11.63
C ARG A 51 11.92 7.70 10.34
N PHE A 52 10.65 7.27 10.45
CA PHE A 52 9.77 7.01 9.31
C PHE A 52 8.46 7.81 9.44
N PRO A 53 8.49 9.15 9.31
CA PRO A 53 7.32 10.01 9.50
C PRO A 53 6.35 10.03 8.31
N THR A 54 6.70 9.36 7.21
CA THR A 54 5.89 9.33 5.99
C THR A 54 4.77 8.30 6.08
N THR A 55 3.67 8.53 5.37
CA THR A 55 2.55 7.58 5.28
C THR A 55 2.94 6.24 4.63
N ASN A 56 3.94 6.24 3.75
CA ASN A 56 4.52 5.01 3.21
C ASN A 56 5.37 4.30 4.29
N GLN A 57 4.93 3.10 4.71
CA GLN A 57 5.57 2.30 5.75
C GLN A 57 6.48 1.17 5.22
N THR A 58 6.71 1.08 3.90
CA THR A 58 7.50 -0.03 3.31
C THR A 58 8.91 -0.13 3.89
N ARG A 59 9.57 1.02 4.13
CA ARG A 59 10.91 1.05 4.72
C ARG A 59 10.91 0.63 6.19
N HIS A 60 9.91 1.05 6.96
CA HIS A 60 9.74 0.65 8.36
C HIS A 60 9.57 -0.88 8.47
N CYS A 61 8.70 -1.47 7.66
CA CYS A 61 8.48 -2.92 7.62
C CYS A 61 9.76 -3.70 7.27
N TYR A 62 10.48 -3.25 6.24
CA TYR A 62 11.70 -3.91 5.79
C TYR A 62 12.84 -3.84 6.81
N THR A 63 13.03 -2.69 7.47
CA THR A 63 14.05 -2.53 8.52
C THR A 63 13.79 -3.48 9.70
N ARG A 64 12.54 -3.57 10.18
CA ARG A 64 12.19 -4.48 11.28
C ARG A 64 12.39 -5.95 10.93
N TYR A 65 12.10 -6.34 9.69
CA TYR A 65 12.36 -7.70 9.20
C TYR A 65 13.85 -8.05 9.26
N ILE A 66 14.72 -7.19 8.72
CA ILE A 66 16.16 -7.44 8.75
C ILE A 66 16.69 -7.47 10.19
N GLU A 67 16.26 -6.53 11.05
CA GLU A 67 16.65 -6.51 12.45
C GLU A 67 16.34 -7.85 13.11
N TYR A 68 15.12 -8.37 12.98
CA TYR A 68 14.73 -9.67 13.52
C TYR A 68 15.67 -10.79 13.05
N HIS A 69 15.97 -10.86 11.76
CA HIS A 69 16.88 -11.88 11.24
C HIS A 69 18.34 -11.71 11.67
N ARG A 70 18.81 -10.46 11.85
CA ARG A 70 20.14 -10.19 12.43
C ARG A 70 20.22 -10.62 13.89
N TRP A 71 19.18 -10.35 14.67
CA TRP A 71 19.08 -10.80 16.07
C TRP A 71 19.06 -12.32 16.17
N LEU A 72 18.25 -12.99 15.35
CA LEU A 72 18.26 -14.45 15.27
C LEU A 72 19.65 -14.98 14.90
N LEU A 73 20.29 -14.41 13.87
CA LEU A 73 21.60 -14.86 13.42
C LEU A 73 22.70 -14.64 14.47
N CYS A 74 22.72 -13.50 15.14
CA CYS A 74 23.66 -13.21 16.25
C CYS A 74 23.41 -14.16 17.44
N LEU A 75 22.15 -14.48 17.76
CA LEU A 75 21.81 -15.44 18.81
C LEU A 75 22.27 -16.88 18.48
N PHE A 76 22.15 -17.31 17.22
CA PHE A 76 22.48 -18.68 16.82
C PHE A 76 23.95 -18.90 16.46
N LEU A 77 24.63 -17.89 15.90
CA LEU A 77 25.99 -18.03 15.36
C LEU A 77 27.06 -17.23 16.14
N ASN A 78 26.69 -16.47 17.18
CA ASN A 78 27.59 -15.56 17.91
C ASN A 78 28.36 -14.56 17.02
N VAL A 79 27.86 -14.30 15.81
CA VAL A 79 28.39 -13.26 14.91
C VAL A 79 27.50 -12.04 15.05
N CYS A 80 27.89 -11.13 15.92
CA CYS A 80 27.20 -9.86 16.13
C CYS A 80 28.00 -8.76 15.42
N VAL A 81 27.54 -8.38 14.22
CA VAL A 81 28.07 -7.24 13.44
C VAL A 81 27.25 -6.00 13.71
#